data_AF-A0A5Z7ICH0-F1
#
_entry.id   AF-A0A5Z7ICH0-F1
#
_cell.length_a   1.000
_cell.length_b   1.000
_cell.length_c   1.000
_cell.angle_alpha   90.00
_cell.angle_beta   90.00
_cell.angle_gamma   90.00
#
_symmetry.space_group_name_H-M   'P 1'
#
loop_
_entity.id
_entity.type
_entity.pdbx_description
1 polymer ?
#
loop_
_entity_poly.entity_id
_entity_poly.type
_entity_poly.pdbx_seq_one_letter_code
_entity_poly.pdbx_strand_id
1 'polypeptide(L)'
;MKLKHTFLAAMLLSPLTLAATTSGQTDVSRQESTQRADSAQQNLQQQAGQWGLSADDYQRYQQLMKGPRGTQSPGLDPLSTLGIEAQTPAERRKFAEKWVKEEFARTQKELDFQREVNAAWQRLYPGTLPVNMGNASGVAHDSGGRLALFVRSKDCATCDAKLSAVLADNRPVDIYLVDSQGSDDALRSWARDHHIPVEKVRKRQITLNHDGGRWMRFGNGLMPVLLQQAGDGKWAIAAF
;
A
#
# COMPACT_ATOMS: atom_id res chain seq x y z
N MET A 1 53.77 -31.61 -50.02
CA MET A 1 53.69 -30.37 -50.82
C MET A 1 54.04 -29.17 -49.93
N LYS A 2 55.10 -28.46 -50.34
CA LYS A 2 55.47 -27.04 -50.08
C LYS A 2 55.48 -26.49 -48.65
N LEU A 3 56.71 -26.50 -48.13
CA LEU A 3 57.37 -25.50 -47.28
C LEU A 3 57.30 -24.09 -47.88
N LYS A 4 57.11 -23.04 -47.07
CA LYS A 4 57.68 -21.70 -47.31
C LYS A 4 58.04 -21.01 -45.99
N HIS A 5 59.33 -20.71 -45.86
CA HIS A 5 59.97 -19.96 -44.78
C HIS A 5 59.78 -18.46 -44.93
N THR A 6 59.86 -17.72 -43.83
CA THR A 6 60.50 -16.40 -43.79
C THR A 6 61.05 -16.15 -42.37
N PHE A 7 62.37 -16.22 -42.24
CA PHE A 7 63.15 -15.60 -41.16
C PHE A 7 63.69 -14.28 -41.72
N LEU A 8 63.51 -13.17 -41.00
CA LEU A 8 64.20 -11.91 -41.27
C LEU A 8 65.01 -11.51 -40.04
N ALA A 9 66.26 -11.11 -40.29
CA ALA A 9 67.32 -10.89 -39.33
C ALA A 9 67.30 -9.49 -38.68
N ALA A 10 68.06 -9.41 -37.59
CA ALA A 10 68.29 -8.32 -36.65
C ALA A 10 68.74 -6.96 -37.22
N MET A 11 68.51 -5.88 -36.46
CA MET A 11 69.55 -4.89 -36.12
C MET A 11 69.16 -3.99 -34.94
N LEU A 12 70.19 -3.63 -34.16
CA LEU A 12 70.23 -2.94 -32.88
C LEU A 12 69.72 -1.48 -32.91
N LEU A 13 69.32 -0.94 -31.75
CA LEU A 13 69.85 0.32 -31.20
C LEU A 13 69.39 0.53 -29.75
N SER A 14 70.34 0.62 -28.81
CA SER A 14 70.12 1.03 -27.43
C SER A 14 70.10 2.56 -27.29
N PRO A 15 69.26 3.12 -26.41
CA PRO A 15 69.56 4.41 -25.80
C PRO A 15 69.96 4.27 -24.33
N LEU A 16 71.10 4.88 -23.99
CA LEU A 16 71.44 5.30 -22.63
C LEU A 16 70.32 6.23 -22.12
N THR A 17 69.74 5.91 -20.96
CA THR A 17 68.91 6.85 -20.22
C THR A 17 69.52 7.08 -18.84
N LEU A 18 69.81 8.35 -18.56
CA LEU A 18 70.22 8.83 -17.24
C LEU A 18 69.12 8.50 -16.23
N ALA A 19 69.46 7.77 -15.16
CA ALA A 19 68.61 7.66 -13.99
C ALA A 19 68.63 8.99 -13.23
N ALA A 20 67.65 9.85 -13.49
CA ALA A 20 67.33 10.95 -12.57
C ALA A 20 66.57 10.35 -11.38
N THR A 21 67.17 10.39 -10.19
CA THR A 21 66.51 10.06 -8.93
C THR A 21 65.42 11.11 -8.63
N THR A 22 64.18 10.83 -9.05
CA THR A 22 62.99 11.59 -8.64
C THR A 22 62.54 11.18 -7.24
N SER A 23 63.31 11.56 -6.21
CA SER A 23 62.98 11.32 -4.80
C SER A 23 61.90 12.27 -4.24
N GLY A 24 60.92 12.69 -5.05
CA GLY A 24 59.90 13.68 -4.64
C GLY A 24 58.47 13.44 -5.16
N GLN A 25 58.23 12.42 -5.99
CA GLN A 25 56.89 12.12 -6.53
C GLN A 25 56.14 11.01 -5.76
N THR A 26 56.82 10.26 -4.88
CA THR A 26 56.21 9.18 -4.10
C THR A 26 55.41 9.67 -2.89
N ASP A 27 55.79 10.79 -2.26
CA ASP A 27 55.14 11.24 -1.03
C ASP A 27 53.79 11.94 -1.26
N VAL A 28 53.65 12.72 -2.34
CA VAL A 28 52.36 13.38 -2.66
C VAL A 28 51.31 12.35 -3.12
N SER A 29 51.71 11.36 -3.93
CA SER A 29 50.82 10.28 -4.36
C SER A 29 50.40 9.37 -3.19
N ARG A 30 51.29 9.15 -2.21
CA ARG A 30 51.00 8.41 -0.98
C ARG A 30 50.08 9.19 -0.03
N GLN A 31 50.25 10.50 0.08
CA GLN A 31 49.36 11.35 0.89
C GLN A 31 47.94 11.44 0.30
N GLU A 32 47.81 11.63 -1.02
CA GLU A 32 46.49 11.67 -1.68
C GLU A 32 45.75 10.32 -1.61
N SER A 33 46.46 9.20 -1.78
CA SER A 33 45.86 7.86 -1.68
C SER A 33 45.42 7.53 -0.25
N THR A 34 46.18 7.98 0.77
CA THR A 34 45.81 7.83 2.19
C THR A 34 44.55 8.65 2.51
N GLN A 35 44.49 9.92 2.10
CA GLN A 35 43.31 10.78 2.33
C GLN A 35 42.03 10.23 1.66
N ARG A 36 42.14 9.67 0.45
CA ARG A 36 41.00 9.03 -0.25
C ARG A 36 40.55 7.76 0.45
N ALA A 37 41.48 6.94 0.95
CA ALA A 37 41.15 5.73 1.71
C ALA A 37 40.43 6.06 3.02
N ASP A 38 40.91 7.08 3.76
CA ASP A 38 40.27 7.54 4.99
C ASP A 38 38.85 8.05 4.74
N SER A 39 38.65 8.82 3.66
CA SER A 39 37.34 9.33 3.28
C SER A 39 36.36 8.21 2.90
N ALA A 40 36.83 7.18 2.19
CA ALA A 40 36.02 6.02 1.82
C ALA A 40 35.62 5.18 3.05
N GLN A 41 36.55 4.97 3.99
CA GLN A 41 36.31 4.30 5.25
C GLN A 41 35.27 5.04 6.10
N GLN A 42 35.38 6.38 6.19
CA GLN A 42 34.41 7.21 6.90
C GLN A 42 33.01 7.12 6.28
N ASN A 43 32.92 7.15 4.95
CA ASN A 43 31.64 7.01 4.25
C ASN A 43 31.01 5.63 4.53
N LEU A 44 31.81 4.55 4.45
CA LEU A 44 31.34 3.19 4.77
C LEU A 44 30.81 3.11 6.21
N GLN A 45 31.52 3.71 7.16
CA GLN A 45 31.11 3.76 8.56
C GLN A 45 29.78 4.52 8.74
N GLN A 46 29.60 5.63 8.04
CA GLN A 46 28.35 6.40 8.06
C GLN A 46 27.18 5.59 7.49
N GLN A 47 27.37 4.94 6.33
CA GLN A 47 26.36 4.11 5.70
C GLN A 47 25.99 2.92 6.59
N ALA A 48 26.97 2.22 7.16
CA ALA A 48 26.73 1.14 8.10
C ALA A 48 25.95 1.62 9.34
N GLY A 49 26.30 2.80 9.85
CA GLY A 49 25.65 3.42 11.01
C GLY A 49 24.15 3.68 10.81
N GLN A 50 23.71 4.04 9.60
CA GLN A 50 22.29 4.24 9.28
C GLN A 50 21.44 2.97 9.49
N TRP A 51 22.07 1.80 9.41
CA TRP A 51 21.43 0.50 9.59
C TRP A 51 21.80 -0.16 10.93
N GLY A 52 22.50 0.57 11.82
CA GLY A 52 23.04 0.02 13.06
C GLY A 52 24.02 -1.15 12.82
N LEU A 53 24.68 -1.18 11.67
CA LEU A 53 25.63 -2.22 11.25
C LEU A 53 27.08 -1.81 11.54
N SER A 54 27.96 -2.80 11.60
CA SER A 54 29.41 -2.55 11.53
C SER A 54 29.83 -2.29 10.07
N ALA A 55 30.99 -1.65 9.87
CA ALA A 55 31.55 -1.46 8.53
C ALA A 55 31.75 -2.80 7.80
N ASP A 56 32.18 -3.84 8.51
CA ASP A 56 32.37 -5.19 7.96
C ASP A 56 31.05 -5.83 7.53
N ASP A 57 30.01 -5.75 8.38
CA ASP A 57 28.67 -6.25 8.05
C ASP A 57 28.13 -5.54 6.78
N TYR A 58 28.32 -4.23 6.68
CA TYR A 58 27.87 -3.44 5.54
C TYR A 58 28.68 -3.73 4.26
N GLN A 59 30.00 -3.94 4.38
CA GLN A 59 30.83 -4.38 3.26
C GLN A 59 30.41 -5.77 2.76
N ARG A 60 30.08 -6.70 3.67
CA ARG A 60 29.54 -8.01 3.29
C ARG A 60 28.21 -7.86 2.55
N TYR A 61 27.32 -6.99 3.02
CA TYR A 61 26.09 -6.66 2.29
C TYR A 61 26.39 -6.21 0.85
N GLN A 62 27.31 -5.26 0.67
CA GLN A 62 27.69 -4.77 -0.66
C GLN A 62 28.25 -5.89 -1.56
N GLN A 63 28.99 -6.84 -1.00
CA GLN A 63 29.50 -8.00 -1.74
C GLN A 63 28.39 -8.98 -2.13
N LEU A 64 27.47 -9.30 -1.21
CA LEU A 64 26.32 -10.17 -1.49
C LEU A 64 25.44 -9.60 -2.61
N MET A 65 25.23 -8.28 -2.61
CA MET A 65 24.45 -7.59 -3.65
C MET A 65 25.14 -7.54 -5.02
N LYS A 66 26.43 -7.85 -5.12
CA LYS A 66 27.11 -8.05 -6.42
C LYS A 66 26.91 -9.47 -6.99
N GLY A 67 26.37 -10.38 -6.19
CA GLY A 67 26.15 -11.79 -6.55
C GLY A 67 24.68 -12.14 -6.79
N PRO A 68 24.32 -13.43 -6.71
CA PRO A 68 22.96 -13.90 -6.97
C PRO A 68 21.87 -13.22 -6.14
N ARG A 69 22.16 -12.82 -4.90
CA ARG A 69 21.23 -12.08 -4.03
C ARG A 69 20.80 -10.75 -4.65
N GLY A 70 21.74 -9.99 -5.20
CA GLY A 70 21.43 -8.74 -5.89
C GLY A 70 20.63 -8.94 -7.17
N THR A 71 20.84 -10.04 -7.88
CA THR A 71 20.04 -10.41 -9.06
C THR A 71 18.61 -10.81 -8.66
N GLN A 72 18.46 -11.57 -7.57
CA GLN A 72 17.15 -12.06 -7.09
C GLN A 72 16.30 -10.97 -6.45
N SER A 73 16.93 -10.03 -5.73
CA SER A 73 16.24 -8.99 -4.98
C SER A 73 17.01 -7.66 -5.07
N PRO A 74 17.00 -7.00 -6.24
CA PRO A 74 17.68 -5.71 -6.40
C PRO A 74 17.18 -4.68 -5.38
N GLY A 75 18.10 -3.99 -4.71
CA GLY A 75 17.77 -2.95 -3.73
C GLY A 75 17.21 -3.43 -2.39
N LEU A 76 17.28 -4.74 -2.09
CA LEU A 76 16.89 -5.26 -0.77
C LEU A 76 17.76 -4.63 0.32
N ASP A 77 17.14 -4.30 1.46
CA ASP A 77 17.83 -3.61 2.54
C ASP A 77 18.96 -4.45 3.17
N PRO A 78 19.98 -3.80 3.77
CA PRO A 78 21.14 -4.48 4.35
C PRO A 78 20.80 -5.51 5.44
N LEU A 79 19.83 -5.21 6.32
CA LEU A 79 19.48 -6.09 7.44
C LEU A 79 18.76 -7.36 6.95
N SER A 80 17.82 -7.23 6.02
CA SER A 80 17.16 -8.35 5.36
C SER A 80 18.16 -9.20 4.57
N THR A 81 19.04 -8.55 3.80
CA THR A 81 20.07 -9.23 3.00
C THR A 81 20.98 -10.08 3.88
N LEU A 82 21.53 -9.50 4.94
CA LEU A 82 22.44 -10.20 5.85
C LEU A 82 21.73 -11.27 6.68
N GLY A 83 20.45 -11.07 7.05
CA GLY A 83 19.65 -12.06 7.77
C GLY A 83 19.30 -13.29 6.93
N ILE A 84 18.95 -13.10 5.65
CA ILE A 84 18.65 -14.19 4.71
C ILE A 84 19.92 -14.97 4.38
N GLU A 85 21.03 -14.27 4.10
CA GLU A 85 22.33 -14.85 3.76
C GLU A 85 23.18 -15.22 4.99
N ALA A 86 22.56 -15.27 6.17
CA ALA A 86 23.22 -15.63 7.42
C ALA A 86 23.66 -17.10 7.41
N GLN A 87 24.94 -17.33 7.72
CA GLN A 87 25.57 -18.66 7.67
C GLN A 87 25.28 -19.49 8.91
N THR A 88 24.92 -18.85 10.03
CA THR A 88 24.64 -19.53 11.30
C THR A 88 23.32 -19.06 11.91
N PRO A 89 22.68 -19.89 12.76
CA PRO A 89 21.49 -19.46 13.51
C PRO A 89 21.73 -18.24 14.40
N ALA A 90 22.92 -18.11 15.00
CA ALA A 90 23.27 -16.98 15.85
C ALA A 90 23.38 -15.68 15.03
N GLU A 91 24.02 -15.74 13.87
CA GLU A 91 24.09 -14.62 12.94
C GLU A 91 22.70 -14.21 12.45
N ARG A 92 21.86 -15.18 12.08
CA ARG A 92 20.49 -14.92 11.65
C ARG A 92 19.69 -14.22 12.73
N ARG A 93 19.83 -14.68 13.99
CA ARG A 93 19.18 -14.04 15.15
C ARG A 93 19.66 -12.60 15.34
N LYS A 94 20.98 -12.35 15.30
CA LYS A 94 21.56 -11.00 15.42
C LYS A 94 20.92 -10.03 14.41
N PHE A 95 20.83 -10.41 13.13
CA PHE A 95 20.27 -9.53 12.11
C PHE A 95 18.75 -9.41 12.18
N ALA A 96 18.03 -10.48 12.52
CA ALA A 96 16.58 -10.43 12.74
C ALA A 96 16.22 -9.47 13.88
N GLU A 97 16.93 -9.51 15.01
CA GLU A 97 16.71 -8.60 16.13
C GLU A 97 16.97 -7.13 15.76
N LYS A 98 18.01 -6.86 14.95
CA LYS A 98 18.25 -5.51 14.42
C LYS A 98 17.14 -5.07 13.48
N TRP A 99 16.71 -5.94 12.57
CA TRP A 99 15.63 -5.67 11.61
C TRP A 99 14.32 -5.33 12.34
N VAL A 100 13.92 -6.11 13.34
CA VAL A 100 12.68 -5.86 14.09
C VAL A 100 12.73 -4.51 14.82
N LYS A 101 13.89 -4.12 15.36
CA LYS A 101 14.05 -2.80 16.03
C LYS A 101 13.88 -1.64 15.04
N GLU A 102 14.49 -1.74 13.86
CA GLU A 102 14.36 -0.73 12.81
C GLU A 102 12.92 -0.67 12.29
N GLU A 103 12.30 -1.84 12.05
CA GLU A 103 10.92 -1.95 11.56
C GLU A 103 9.92 -1.35 12.57
N PHE A 104 10.13 -1.60 13.87
CA PHE A 104 9.34 -0.98 14.92
C PHE A 104 9.48 0.55 14.90
N ALA A 105 10.71 1.07 14.80
CA ALA A 105 10.95 2.51 14.74
C ALA A 105 10.35 3.15 13.47
N ARG A 106 10.41 2.47 12.32
CA ARG A 106 9.78 2.91 11.07
C ARG A 106 8.26 2.96 11.20
N THR A 107 7.67 1.86 11.70
CA THR A 107 6.23 1.75 11.92
C THR A 107 5.73 2.85 12.86
N GLN A 108 6.48 3.18 13.92
CA GLN A 108 6.08 4.24 14.84
C GLN A 108 5.98 5.61 14.14
N LYS A 109 6.94 5.94 13.26
CA LYS A 109 6.89 7.18 12.46
C LYS A 109 5.67 7.21 11.53
N GLU A 110 5.40 6.08 10.87
CA GLU A 110 4.23 5.93 9.99
C GLU A 110 2.91 6.09 10.77
N LEU A 111 2.81 5.49 11.96
CA LEU A 111 1.63 5.62 12.83
C LEU A 111 1.44 7.05 13.34
N ASP A 112 2.52 7.73 13.73
CA ASP A 112 2.44 9.12 14.18
C ASP A 112 1.99 10.04 13.04
N PHE A 113 2.50 9.81 11.82
CA PHE A 113 2.01 10.51 10.65
C PHE A 113 0.54 10.18 10.34
N GLN A 114 0.14 8.90 10.42
CA GLN A 114 -1.24 8.49 10.18
C GLN A 114 -2.22 9.14 11.17
N ARG A 115 -1.83 9.31 12.44
CA ARG A 115 -2.62 10.05 13.43
C ARG A 115 -2.84 11.50 13.00
N GLU A 116 -1.79 12.16 12.51
CA GLU A 116 -1.90 13.53 12.02
C GLU A 116 -2.72 13.60 10.72
N VAL A 117 -2.58 12.64 9.80
CA VAL A 117 -3.43 12.54 8.61
C VAL A 117 -4.90 12.45 9.00
N ASN A 118 -5.23 11.62 9.99
CA ASN A 118 -6.60 11.50 10.51
C ASN A 118 -7.11 12.83 11.11
N ALA A 119 -6.27 13.52 11.89
CA ALA A 119 -6.61 14.82 12.45
C ALA A 119 -6.77 15.89 11.35
N ALA A 120 -5.91 15.90 10.34
CA ALA A 120 -5.98 16.79 9.20
C ALA A 120 -7.27 16.58 8.40
N TRP A 121 -7.70 15.34 8.21
CA TRP A 121 -8.97 15.03 7.55
C TRP A 121 -10.17 15.69 8.25
N GLN A 122 -10.22 15.63 9.59
CA GLN A 122 -11.30 16.25 10.36
C GLN A 122 -11.34 17.78 10.19
N ARG A 123 -10.16 18.42 10.10
CA ARG A 123 -10.05 19.88 9.91
C ARG A 123 -10.44 20.30 8.49
N LEU A 124 -10.03 19.54 7.49
CA LEU A 124 -10.20 19.92 6.08
C LEU A 124 -11.53 19.46 5.47
N TYR A 125 -12.07 18.33 5.93
CA TYR A 125 -13.30 17.73 5.40
C TYR A 125 -14.28 17.34 6.51
N PRO A 126 -14.74 18.32 7.31
CA PRO A 126 -15.69 18.04 8.39
C PRO A 126 -16.98 17.42 7.81
N GLY A 127 -17.43 16.31 8.41
CA GLY A 127 -18.62 15.58 7.97
C GLY A 127 -18.40 14.50 6.90
N THR A 128 -17.18 14.34 6.39
CA THR A 128 -16.82 13.21 5.49
C THR A 128 -16.00 12.18 6.26
N LEU A 129 -16.43 10.91 6.28
CA LEU A 129 -15.67 9.84 6.95
C LEU A 129 -14.40 9.49 6.14
N PRO A 130 -13.19 9.44 6.75
CA PRO A 130 -11.95 9.05 6.05
C PRO A 130 -11.98 7.61 5.55
N VAL A 131 -12.64 6.73 6.32
CA VAL A 131 -12.94 5.35 5.91
C VAL A 131 -14.41 5.10 6.22
N ASN A 132 -15.21 4.89 5.17
CA ASN A 132 -16.57 4.42 5.34
C ASN A 132 -16.55 2.89 5.36
N MET A 133 -16.27 2.33 6.55
CA MET A 133 -16.49 0.91 6.84
C MET A 133 -17.99 0.69 7.00
N GLY A 134 -18.78 1.00 5.96
CA GLY A 134 -20.22 0.79 5.97
C GLY A 134 -20.46 -0.56 6.62
N ASN A 135 -21.15 -0.58 7.76
CA ASN A 135 -21.29 -1.83 8.51
C ASN A 135 -21.80 -2.85 7.49
N ALA A 136 -21.03 -3.94 7.30
CA ALA A 136 -21.36 -4.98 6.34
C ALA A 136 -22.78 -5.55 6.57
N SER A 137 -23.38 -5.23 7.73
CA SER A 137 -24.73 -5.60 8.14
C SER A 137 -25.45 -4.54 8.98
N GLY A 138 -25.10 -3.25 8.89
CA GLY A 138 -25.63 -2.24 9.82
C GLY A 138 -26.01 -0.92 9.16
N VAL A 139 -27.06 -0.30 9.71
CA VAL A 139 -27.54 1.02 9.33
C VAL A 139 -26.75 2.05 10.14
N ALA A 140 -25.62 2.53 9.61
CA ALA A 140 -24.86 3.60 10.25
C ALA A 140 -25.60 4.95 10.15
N HIS A 141 -25.38 5.83 11.13
CA HIS A 141 -26.10 7.08 11.48
C HIS A 141 -27.29 6.92 12.44
N ASP A 142 -27.14 7.48 13.64
CA ASP A 142 -28.02 7.42 14.80
C ASP A 142 -28.96 8.64 14.92
N SER A 143 -29.13 9.43 13.86
CA SER A 143 -30.04 10.60 13.90
C SER A 143 -31.53 10.22 14.03
N GLY A 144 -31.88 8.93 14.04
CA GLY A 144 -33.26 8.44 14.10
C GLY A 144 -34.10 8.73 12.84
N GLY A 145 -33.49 9.32 11.81
CA GLY A 145 -34.17 9.70 10.56
C GLY A 145 -34.61 8.52 9.71
N ARG A 146 -35.53 8.80 8.78
CA ARG A 146 -36.03 7.83 7.79
C ARG A 146 -34.90 7.40 6.86
N LEU A 147 -34.93 6.13 6.44
CA LEU A 147 -33.94 5.52 5.58
C LEU A 147 -34.42 5.46 4.12
N ALA A 148 -33.50 5.48 3.17
CA ALA A 148 -33.75 5.15 1.77
C ALA A 148 -32.74 4.11 1.29
N LEU A 149 -33.21 2.93 0.91
CA LEU A 149 -32.39 1.80 0.49
C LEU A 149 -32.55 1.58 -1.01
N PHE A 150 -31.45 1.61 -1.75
CA PHE A 150 -31.41 1.30 -3.17
C PHE A 150 -30.79 -0.07 -3.39
N VAL A 151 -31.51 -0.94 -4.11
CA VAL A 151 -31.16 -2.35 -4.35
C VAL A 151 -31.44 -2.76 -5.80
N ARG A 152 -30.78 -3.84 -6.24
CA ARG A 152 -31.11 -4.57 -7.47
C ARG A 152 -31.70 -5.93 -7.13
N SER A 153 -32.62 -6.41 -7.98
CA SER A 153 -33.25 -7.72 -7.87
C SER A 153 -32.34 -8.87 -8.28
N LYS A 154 -31.38 -8.62 -9.20
CA LYS A 154 -30.49 -9.65 -9.74
C LYS A 154 -29.02 -9.38 -9.42
N ASP A 155 -28.26 -10.46 -9.29
CA ASP A 155 -26.80 -10.46 -9.16
C ASP A 155 -26.28 -9.52 -8.05
N CYS A 156 -26.94 -9.52 -6.89
CA CYS A 156 -26.59 -8.63 -5.77
C CYS A 156 -26.74 -9.29 -4.40
N ALA A 157 -25.87 -10.24 -4.05
CA ALA A 157 -25.88 -10.87 -2.73
C ALA A 157 -25.71 -9.86 -1.57
N THR A 158 -25.00 -8.74 -1.80
CA THR A 158 -24.85 -7.65 -0.84
C THR A 158 -26.16 -6.87 -0.62
N CYS A 159 -27.03 -6.79 -1.63
CA CYS A 159 -28.36 -6.18 -1.49
C CYS A 159 -29.21 -6.94 -0.47
N ASP A 160 -29.15 -8.27 -0.48
CA ASP A 160 -29.92 -9.12 0.44
C ASP A 160 -29.43 -8.96 1.88
N ALA A 161 -28.12 -8.97 2.08
CA ALA A 161 -27.51 -8.73 3.39
C ALA A 161 -27.89 -7.35 3.95
N LYS A 162 -27.84 -6.30 3.11
CA LYS A 162 -28.21 -4.94 3.52
C LYS A 162 -29.72 -4.82 3.78
N LEU A 163 -30.56 -5.41 2.94
CA LEU A 163 -32.00 -5.43 3.14
C LEU A 163 -32.36 -6.08 4.47
N SER A 164 -31.78 -7.25 4.78
CA SER A 164 -31.99 -7.94 6.05
C SER A 164 -31.62 -7.07 7.26
N ALA A 165 -30.45 -6.41 7.20
CA ALA A 165 -30.01 -5.47 8.23
C ALA A 165 -30.97 -4.29 8.43
N VAL A 166 -31.43 -3.68 7.33
CA VAL A 166 -32.36 -2.54 7.36
C VAL A 166 -33.73 -2.94 7.91
N LEU A 167 -34.21 -4.13 7.57
CA LEU A 167 -35.50 -4.64 8.09
C LEU A 167 -35.42 -4.98 9.59
N ALA A 168 -34.27 -5.47 10.06
CA ALA A 168 -34.02 -5.79 11.47
C ALA A 168 -33.93 -4.54 12.36
N ASP A 169 -33.38 -3.44 11.83
CA ASP A 169 -33.27 -2.14 12.50
C ASP A 169 -34.65 -1.50 12.78
N ASN A 170 -35.69 -1.92 12.05
CA ASN A 170 -37.10 -1.56 12.29
C ASN A 170 -37.41 -0.05 12.21
N ARG A 171 -36.53 0.75 11.62
CA ARG A 171 -36.82 2.15 11.27
C ARG A 171 -37.73 2.27 10.04
N PRO A 172 -38.38 3.42 9.87
CA PRO A 172 -39.08 3.70 8.63
C PRO A 172 -38.10 3.77 7.45
N VAL A 173 -38.41 3.09 6.35
CA VAL A 173 -37.54 2.97 5.17
C VAL A 173 -38.32 3.06 3.86
N ASP A 174 -37.73 3.75 2.89
CA ASP A 174 -38.14 3.76 1.49
C ASP A 174 -37.20 2.88 0.67
N ILE A 175 -37.71 1.76 0.14
CA ILE A 175 -36.92 0.82 -0.66
C ILE A 175 -37.15 1.14 -2.14
N TYR A 176 -36.06 1.33 -2.88
CA TYR A 176 -36.03 1.65 -4.30
C TYR A 176 -35.40 0.49 -5.07
N LEU A 177 -36.18 -0.14 -5.94
CA LEU A 177 -35.71 -1.20 -6.83
C LEU A 177 -35.21 -0.60 -8.15
N VAL A 178 -33.88 -0.63 -8.34
CA VAL A 178 -33.18 0.04 -9.43
C VAL A 178 -33.44 -0.59 -10.79
N ASP A 179 -33.50 -1.92 -10.83
CA ASP A 179 -33.73 -2.72 -12.03
C ASP A 179 -35.20 -3.12 -12.22
N SER A 180 -36.13 -2.43 -11.56
CA SER A 180 -37.57 -2.69 -11.69
C SER A 180 -38.16 -2.35 -13.06
N GLN A 181 -37.47 -1.53 -13.87
CA GLN A 181 -37.91 -1.05 -15.19
C GLN A 181 -39.31 -0.39 -15.17
N GLY A 182 -39.74 0.14 -14.02
CA GLY A 182 -41.08 0.71 -13.85
C GLY A 182 -42.21 -0.33 -13.79
N SER A 183 -41.89 -1.62 -13.65
CA SER A 183 -42.88 -2.70 -13.56
C SER A 183 -43.31 -2.92 -12.10
N ASP A 184 -44.56 -2.58 -11.81
CA ASP A 184 -45.21 -2.88 -10.52
C ASP A 184 -45.19 -4.38 -10.21
N ASP A 185 -45.36 -5.24 -11.21
CA ASP A 185 -45.37 -6.69 -11.02
C ASP A 185 -43.99 -7.22 -10.62
N ALA A 186 -42.92 -6.67 -11.22
CA ALA A 186 -41.55 -6.98 -10.82
C ALA A 186 -41.30 -6.55 -9.36
N LEU A 187 -41.76 -5.35 -8.97
CA LEU A 187 -41.63 -4.83 -7.61
C LEU A 187 -42.41 -5.70 -6.60
N ARG A 188 -43.63 -6.11 -6.94
CA ARG A 188 -44.44 -7.02 -6.12
C ARG A 188 -43.83 -8.41 -6.00
N SER A 189 -43.26 -8.95 -7.09
CA SER A 189 -42.58 -10.25 -7.06
C SER A 189 -41.36 -10.20 -6.16
N TRP A 190 -40.49 -9.23 -6.38
CA TRP A 190 -39.32 -8.99 -5.55
C TRP A 190 -39.69 -8.88 -4.07
N ALA A 191 -40.74 -8.11 -3.74
CA ALA A 191 -41.19 -7.98 -2.36
C ALA A 191 -41.67 -9.30 -1.73
N ARG A 192 -42.28 -10.21 -2.50
CA ARG A 192 -42.67 -11.53 -2.02
C ARG A 192 -41.45 -12.42 -1.80
N ASP A 193 -40.53 -12.44 -2.76
CA ASP A 193 -39.32 -13.27 -2.71
C ASP A 193 -38.44 -12.89 -1.51
N HIS A 194 -38.36 -11.61 -1.18
CA HIS A 194 -37.64 -11.09 -0.01
C HIS A 194 -38.50 -10.97 1.26
N HIS A 195 -39.70 -11.56 1.29
CA HIS A 195 -40.57 -11.65 2.47
C HIS A 195 -40.85 -10.30 3.15
N ILE A 196 -41.05 -9.23 2.35
CA ILE A 196 -41.31 -7.89 2.88
C ILE A 196 -42.62 -7.89 3.69
N PRO A 197 -42.62 -7.46 4.97
CA PRO A 197 -43.82 -7.51 5.80
C PRO A 197 -44.94 -6.59 5.31
N VAL A 198 -46.03 -7.19 4.82
CA VAL A 198 -47.20 -6.46 4.26
C VAL A 198 -47.79 -5.47 5.26
N GLU A 199 -47.85 -5.82 6.55
CA GLU A 199 -48.38 -4.95 7.59
C GLU A 199 -47.53 -3.68 7.80
N LYS A 200 -46.21 -3.78 7.66
CA LYS A 200 -45.32 -2.61 7.72
C LYS A 200 -45.45 -1.71 6.48
N VAL A 201 -45.72 -2.31 5.32
CA VAL A 201 -46.03 -1.56 4.09
C VAL A 201 -47.36 -0.81 4.22
N ARG A 202 -48.41 -1.47 4.72
CA ARG A 202 -49.72 -0.85 4.97
C ARG A 202 -49.63 0.35 5.91
N LYS A 203 -48.79 0.26 6.94
CA LYS A 203 -48.53 1.34 7.90
C LYS A 203 -47.54 2.41 7.40
N ARG A 204 -47.05 2.31 6.16
CA ARG A 204 -46.02 3.20 5.56
C ARG A 204 -44.70 3.24 6.32
N GLN A 205 -44.46 2.25 7.18
CA GLN A 205 -43.16 2.05 7.80
C GLN A 205 -42.15 1.58 6.74
N ILE A 206 -42.59 0.76 5.78
CA ILE A 206 -41.82 0.42 4.59
C ILE A 206 -42.55 0.98 3.37
N THR A 207 -41.85 1.62 2.43
CA THR A 207 -42.38 1.88 1.08
C THR A 207 -41.57 1.13 0.04
N LEU A 208 -42.24 0.70 -1.03
CA LEU A 208 -41.63 0.03 -2.16
C LEU A 208 -41.80 0.96 -3.37
N ASN A 209 -40.69 1.26 -4.05
CA ASN A 209 -40.65 2.28 -5.08
C ASN A 209 -39.80 1.81 -6.26
N HIS A 210 -40.10 2.34 -7.44
CA HIS A 210 -39.17 2.31 -8.57
C HIS A 210 -38.06 3.33 -8.33
N ASP A 211 -36.83 3.04 -8.76
CA ASP A 211 -35.74 4.01 -8.59
C ASP A 211 -35.99 5.33 -9.33
N GLY A 212 -36.29 5.28 -10.63
CA GLY A 212 -36.54 6.48 -11.44
C GLY A 212 -35.31 7.41 -11.58
N GLY A 213 -34.09 6.88 -11.46
CA GLY A 213 -32.83 7.63 -11.59
C GLY A 213 -32.31 8.24 -10.28
N ARG A 214 -33.01 8.02 -9.16
CA ARG A 214 -32.61 8.54 -7.85
C ARG A 214 -31.32 7.91 -7.34
N TRP A 215 -31.08 6.64 -7.64
CA TRP A 215 -29.88 5.90 -7.29
C TRP A 215 -28.64 6.56 -7.86
N MET A 216 -28.68 7.00 -9.13
CA MET A 216 -27.54 7.72 -9.68
C MET A 216 -27.37 9.10 -9.07
N ARG A 217 -28.48 9.81 -8.84
CA ARG A 217 -28.43 11.19 -8.32
C ARG A 217 -27.95 11.28 -6.87
N PHE A 218 -28.34 10.32 -6.03
CA PHE A 218 -28.14 10.40 -4.58
C PHE A 218 -27.24 9.28 -4.03
N GLY A 219 -27.07 8.19 -4.76
CA GLY A 219 -26.30 7.01 -4.36
C GLY A 219 -24.94 6.85 -5.04
N ASN A 220 -24.53 7.81 -5.88
CA ASN A 220 -23.26 7.82 -6.62
C ASN A 220 -22.99 6.56 -7.47
N GLY A 221 -24.03 5.81 -7.85
CA GLY A 221 -23.89 4.59 -8.66
C GLY A 221 -23.31 3.39 -7.91
N LEU A 222 -23.23 3.44 -6.58
CA LEU A 222 -22.77 2.35 -5.73
C LEU A 222 -23.96 1.48 -5.28
N MET A 223 -23.77 0.16 -5.19
CA MET A 223 -24.85 -0.80 -4.95
C MET A 223 -24.44 -1.89 -3.94
N PRO A 224 -25.28 -2.21 -2.94
CA PRO A 224 -26.42 -1.41 -2.50
C PRO A 224 -25.97 -0.05 -1.96
N VAL A 225 -26.92 0.85 -1.74
CA VAL A 225 -26.62 2.11 -1.05
C VAL A 225 -27.79 2.49 -0.17
N LEU A 226 -27.45 2.91 1.04
CA LEU A 226 -28.38 3.29 2.09
C LEU A 226 -28.15 4.76 2.40
N LEU A 227 -29.22 5.53 2.34
CA LEU A 227 -29.23 6.94 2.66
C LEU A 227 -30.04 7.14 3.93
N GLN A 228 -29.72 8.20 4.66
CA GLN A 228 -30.46 8.61 5.84
C GLN A 228 -30.87 10.06 5.72
N GLN A 229 -32.10 10.35 6.13
CA GLN A 229 -32.60 11.70 6.24
C GLN A 229 -32.02 12.35 7.50
N ALA A 230 -31.33 13.47 7.34
CA ALA A 230 -30.85 14.30 8.44
C ALA A 230 -32.02 15.13 9.04
N GLY A 231 -31.79 15.73 10.21
CA GLY A 231 -32.80 16.54 10.90
C GLY A 231 -33.28 17.78 10.12
N ASP A 232 -32.51 18.22 9.12
CA ASP A 232 -32.87 19.30 8.19
C ASP A 232 -33.65 18.81 6.96
N GLY A 233 -33.99 17.52 6.90
CA GLY A 233 -34.74 16.89 5.82
C GLY A 233 -33.90 16.46 4.62
N LYS A 234 -32.58 16.70 4.61
CA LYS A 234 -31.70 16.30 3.50
C LYS A 234 -31.28 14.84 3.59
N TRP A 235 -31.04 14.22 2.44
CA TRP A 235 -30.53 12.86 2.35
C TRP A 235 -29.00 12.86 2.25
N ALA A 236 -28.36 12.01 3.05
CA ALA A 236 -26.93 11.75 2.97
C ALA A 236 -26.68 10.24 2.88
N ILE A 237 -25.63 9.84 2.17
CA ILE A 237 -25.20 8.44 2.12
C ILE A 237 -24.77 8.03 3.53
N ALA A 238 -25.45 7.02 4.05
CA ALA A 238 -25.28 6.50 5.38
C ALA A 238 -24.43 5.22 5.39
N ALA A 239 -24.59 4.38 4.37
CA ALA A 239 -23.76 3.19 4.15
C ALA A 239 -23.83 2.72 2.69
N PHE A 240 -22.84 1.93 2.30
CA PHE A 240 -22.91 1.05 1.14
C PHE A 240 -23.25 -0.36 1.64
#